data_AF-A0A958QKY9-F1
#
_entry.id   AF-A0A958QKY9-F1
#
_cell.length_a   1.000
_cell.length_b   1.000
_cell.length_c   1.000
_cell.angle_alpha   90.00
_cell.angle_beta   90.00
_cell.angle_gamma   90.00
#
_symmetry.space_group_name_H-M   'P 1'
#
loop_
_entity.id
_entity.type
_entity.pdbx_description
1 polymer ?
#
loop_
_entity_poly.entity_id
_entity_poly.type
_entity_poly.pdbx_seq_one_letter_code
_entity_poly.pdbx_strand_id
1 'polypeptide(L)'
;MAKWKKLSVHVLGIIAITLVSLCAISQAKQLASTHKWMLVITLLIGASFIFESLLTVRRRLVNYYKAFSVLTGLCMLSVVALDASINTYVYFLAVVSLCLFAVKAAHVQFVMHSFELSPASSRYQLDLNCSIKDGLANQHINAKIIDISNTGCLIDCDQSLNPGAVVYLNILLKTREVRTSARVIRQSNKNGYGMQFVGLDRRKYNTFDDALKDILIDSGTIPFAA
;
A
#
# COMPACT_ATOMS: atom_id res chain seq x y z
N MET A 1 -6.36 -8.26 16.29
CA MET A 1 -6.64 -9.46 15.45
C MET A 1 -6.08 -9.43 14.02
N ALA A 2 -5.60 -8.31 13.46
CA ALA A 2 -5.18 -8.24 12.05
C ALA A 2 -3.77 -8.81 11.70
N LYS A 3 -2.90 -9.08 12.68
CA LYS A 3 -1.52 -9.56 12.42
C LYS A 3 -1.44 -11.01 11.92
N TRP A 4 -2.44 -11.85 12.22
CA TRP A 4 -2.42 -13.28 11.88
C TRP A 4 -2.71 -13.56 10.39
N LYS A 5 -3.39 -12.65 9.67
CA LYS A 5 -3.70 -12.84 8.24
C LYS A 5 -2.49 -12.61 7.31
N LYS A 6 -1.51 -11.79 7.72
CA LYS A 6 -0.29 -11.53 6.90
C LYS A 6 0.69 -12.70 6.91
N LEU A 7 0.72 -13.49 7.99
CA LEU A 7 1.64 -14.61 8.12
C LEU A 7 1.24 -15.79 7.22
N SER A 8 -0.06 -16.02 6.96
CA SER A 8 -0.51 -17.23 6.27
C SER A 8 -0.12 -17.29 4.80
N VAL A 9 -0.07 -16.15 4.09
CA VAL A 9 0.22 -16.17 2.63
C VAL A 9 1.69 -16.38 2.32
N HIS A 10 2.60 -15.84 3.14
CA HIS A 10 4.04 -16.11 2.98
C HIS A 10 4.36 -17.55 3.36
N VAL A 11 3.72 -18.08 4.40
CA VAL A 11 3.85 -19.49 4.78
C VAL A 11 3.33 -20.42 3.68
N LEU A 12 2.17 -20.12 3.07
CA LEU A 12 1.65 -20.88 1.94
C LEU A 12 2.56 -20.82 0.70
N GLY A 13 3.17 -19.67 0.41
CA GLY A 13 4.14 -19.52 -0.67
C GLY A 13 5.40 -20.35 -0.45
N ILE A 14 5.95 -20.33 0.77
CA ILE A 14 7.12 -21.14 1.15
C ILE A 14 6.78 -22.64 1.03
N ILE A 15 5.63 -23.08 1.54
CA ILE A 15 5.18 -24.48 1.45
C ILE A 15 5.05 -24.93 0.00
N ALA A 16 4.42 -24.13 -0.87
CA ALA A 16 4.27 -24.45 -2.28
C ALA A 16 5.62 -24.58 -3.00
N ILE A 17 6.56 -23.66 -2.74
CA ILE A 17 7.91 -23.70 -3.34
C ILE A 17 8.70 -24.90 -2.82
N THR A 18 8.57 -25.23 -1.54
CA THR A 18 9.25 -26.37 -0.93
C THR A 18 8.71 -27.68 -1.51
N LEU A 19 7.41 -27.78 -1.73
CA LEU A 19 6.77 -28.94 -2.38
C LEU A 19 7.20 -29.08 -3.84
N VAL A 20 7.21 -27.98 -4.61
CA VAL A 20 7.70 -28.00 -6.01
C VAL A 20 9.18 -28.42 -6.06
N SER A 21 10.00 -27.92 -5.14
CA SER A 21 11.42 -28.26 -5.04
C SER A 21 11.63 -29.74 -4.67
N LEU A 22 10.86 -30.26 -3.72
CA LEU A 22 10.89 -31.68 -3.32
C LEU A 22 10.43 -32.61 -4.44
N CYS A 23 9.37 -32.25 -5.17
CA CYS A 23 8.93 -32.99 -6.35
C CYS A 23 10.00 -32.99 -7.45
N ALA A 24 10.64 -31.85 -7.68
CA ALA A 24 11.71 -31.70 -8.65
C ALA A 24 12.96 -32.54 -8.28
N ILE A 25 13.34 -32.57 -6.99
CA ILE A 25 14.45 -33.40 -6.47
C ILE A 25 14.11 -34.90 -6.57
N SER A 26 12.87 -35.30 -6.27
CA SER A 26 12.41 -36.68 -6.40
C SER A 26 12.53 -37.20 -7.84
N GLN A 27 12.28 -36.33 -8.82
CA GLN A 27 12.33 -36.64 -10.25
C GLN A 27 13.76 -36.60 -10.82
N ALA A 28 14.66 -35.81 -10.23
CA ALA A 28 16.07 -35.76 -10.61
C ALA A 28 16.81 -37.10 -10.43
N LYS A 29 16.22 -38.07 -9.71
CA LYS A 29 16.71 -39.45 -9.64
C LYS A 29 16.42 -40.26 -10.91
N GLN A 30 15.38 -39.92 -11.68
CA GLN A 30 14.98 -40.62 -12.91
C GLN A 30 15.39 -39.91 -14.20
N LEU A 31 15.70 -38.61 -14.15
CA LEU A 31 16.16 -37.84 -15.31
C LEU A 31 17.61 -38.17 -15.70
N ALA A 32 17.86 -38.35 -17.00
CA ALA A 32 19.20 -38.45 -17.59
C ALA A 32 20.09 -37.27 -17.12
N SER A 33 21.39 -37.53 -16.93
CA SER A 33 22.35 -36.61 -16.28
C SER A 33 22.38 -35.20 -16.89
N THR A 34 22.00 -35.06 -18.15
CA THR A 34 21.94 -33.80 -18.91
C THR A 34 20.84 -32.84 -18.44
N HIS A 35 19.71 -33.33 -17.90
CA HIS A 35 18.57 -32.48 -17.53
C HIS A 35 18.56 -32.02 -16.07
N LYS A 36 19.47 -32.55 -15.23
CA LYS A 36 19.58 -32.17 -13.81
C LYS A 36 19.98 -30.70 -13.62
N TRP A 37 20.81 -30.18 -14.54
CA TRP A 37 21.26 -28.78 -14.50
C TRP A 37 20.14 -27.77 -14.75
N MET A 38 19.18 -28.07 -15.63
CA MET A 38 18.02 -27.19 -15.85
C MET A 38 17.14 -27.05 -14.60
N LEU A 39 17.02 -28.12 -13.83
CA LEU A 39 16.25 -28.16 -12.58
C LEU A 39 16.95 -27.35 -11.48
N VAL A 40 18.28 -27.44 -11.39
CA VAL A 40 19.10 -26.60 -10.50
C VAL A 40 19.02 -25.12 -10.88
N ILE A 41 19.10 -24.78 -12.17
CA ILE A 41 18.97 -23.39 -12.65
C ILE A 41 17.58 -22.84 -12.29
N THR A 42 16.52 -23.62 -12.49
CA THR A 42 15.14 -23.20 -12.16
C THR A 42 14.97 -22.97 -10.65
N LEU A 43 15.56 -23.82 -9.81
CA LEU A 43 15.56 -23.64 -8.36
C LEU A 43 16.35 -22.41 -7.92
N LEU A 44 17.51 -22.14 -8.52
CA LEU A 44 18.34 -20.97 -8.21
C LEU A 44 17.65 -19.67 -8.62
N ILE A 45 17.00 -19.64 -9.79
CA ILE A 45 16.21 -18.47 -10.21
C ILE A 45 15.04 -18.28 -9.25
N GLY A 46 14.28 -19.34 -8.93
CA GLY A 46 13.20 -19.28 -7.95
C GLY A 46 13.64 -18.75 -6.57
N ALA A 47 14.79 -19.23 -6.06
CA ALA A 47 15.36 -18.78 -4.79
C ALA A 47 15.82 -17.31 -4.85
N SER A 48 16.39 -16.86 -5.96
CA SER A 48 16.79 -15.46 -6.18
C SER A 48 15.58 -14.52 -6.12
N PHE A 49 14.44 -14.91 -6.73
CA PHE A 49 13.20 -14.12 -6.65
C PHE A 49 12.65 -14.03 -5.22
N ILE A 50 12.75 -15.10 -4.42
CA ILE A 50 12.32 -15.09 -3.00
C ILE A 50 13.21 -14.16 -2.18
N PHE A 51 14.52 -14.22 -2.41
CA PHE A 51 15.50 -13.38 -1.70
C PHE A 51 15.29 -11.89 -2.02
N GLU A 52 15.04 -11.55 -3.29
CA GLU A 52 14.74 -10.19 -3.72
C GLU A 52 13.35 -9.72 -3.24
N SER A 53 12.39 -10.63 -3.10
CA SER A 53 11.06 -10.35 -2.53
C SER A 53 11.11 -9.95 -1.05
N LEU A 54 12.11 -10.45 -0.31
CA LEU A 54 12.37 -10.09 1.09
C LEU A 54 13.05 -8.72 1.22
N LEU A 55 13.69 -8.21 0.15
CA LEU A 55 14.63 -7.07 0.18
C LEU A 55 14.13 -5.77 -0.45
N THR A 56 12.82 -5.49 -0.38
CA THR A 56 12.24 -4.14 -0.61
C THR A 56 12.01 -3.74 -2.09
N VAL A 57 10.73 -3.49 -2.42
CA VAL A 57 10.14 -2.55 -3.42
C VAL A 57 8.89 -3.19 -4.05
N ARG A 58 7.73 -2.95 -3.43
CA ARG A 58 6.43 -3.60 -3.74
C ARG A 58 5.95 -3.44 -5.18
N ARG A 59 6.31 -2.36 -5.88
CA ARG A 59 5.80 -2.06 -7.23
C ARG A 59 6.61 -2.72 -8.35
N ARG A 60 7.93 -2.90 -8.15
CA ARG A 60 8.81 -3.59 -9.12
C ARG A 60 8.61 -5.11 -9.07
N LEU A 61 8.29 -5.63 -7.88
CA LEU A 61 7.98 -7.04 -7.61
C LEU A 61 6.92 -7.65 -8.54
N VAL A 62 5.84 -6.91 -8.84
CA VAL A 62 4.77 -7.40 -9.74
C VAL A 62 5.28 -7.57 -11.17
N ASN A 63 6.11 -6.65 -11.65
CA ASN A 63 6.66 -6.72 -13.01
C ASN A 63 7.72 -7.82 -13.12
N TYR A 64 8.56 -7.97 -12.11
CA TYR A 64 9.54 -9.04 -12.00
C TYR A 64 8.87 -10.43 -11.93
N TYR A 65 7.78 -10.55 -11.18
CA TYR A 65 7.01 -11.80 -11.09
C TYR A 65 6.33 -12.17 -12.42
N LYS A 66 5.80 -11.18 -13.16
CA LYS A 66 5.28 -11.37 -14.51
C LYS A 66 6.37 -11.88 -15.46
N ALA A 67 7.55 -11.24 -15.45
CA ALA A 67 8.67 -11.64 -16.28
C ALA A 67 9.14 -13.08 -15.97
N PHE A 68 9.23 -13.44 -14.68
CA PHE A 68 9.57 -14.79 -14.25
C PHE A 68 8.54 -15.83 -14.74
N SER A 69 7.25 -15.56 -14.56
CA SER A 69 6.18 -16.48 -14.97
C SER A 69 6.20 -16.73 -16.49
N VAL A 70 6.48 -15.70 -17.29
CA VAL A 70 6.64 -15.83 -18.75
C VAL A 70 7.87 -16.67 -19.09
N LEU A 71 9.00 -16.42 -18.44
CA LEU A 71 10.24 -17.17 -18.68
C LEU A 71 10.09 -18.64 -18.31
N THR A 72 9.50 -18.95 -17.16
CA THR A 72 9.22 -20.34 -16.75
C THR A 72 8.27 -21.04 -17.73
N GLY A 73 7.24 -20.33 -18.22
CA GLY A 73 6.34 -20.86 -19.25
C GLY A 73 7.08 -21.21 -20.55
N LEU A 74 7.96 -20.32 -21.03
CA LEU A 74 8.76 -20.56 -22.24
C LEU A 74 9.74 -21.72 -22.07
N CYS A 75 10.41 -21.83 -20.92
CA CYS A 75 11.30 -22.94 -20.62
C CYS A 75 10.55 -24.29 -20.55
N MET A 76 9.34 -24.33 -20.01
CA MET A 76 8.56 -25.56 -19.99
C MET A 76 7.99 -25.90 -21.38
N LEU A 77 7.64 -24.90 -22.19
CA LEU A 77 7.23 -25.10 -23.58
C LEU A 77 8.35 -25.73 -24.42
N SER A 78 9.61 -25.30 -24.22
CA SER A 78 10.75 -25.90 -24.92
C SER A 78 11.03 -27.34 -24.46
N VAL A 79 10.83 -27.66 -23.18
CA VAL A 79 10.91 -29.05 -22.68
C VAL A 79 9.82 -29.93 -23.29
N VAL A 80 8.57 -29.45 -23.37
CA VAL A 80 7.47 -30.18 -24.05
C VAL A 80 7.76 -30.36 -25.54
N ALA A 81 8.35 -29.37 -26.21
CA ALA A 81 8.71 -29.46 -27.62
C ALA A 81 9.82 -30.50 -27.88
N LEU A 82 10.69 -30.74 -26.89
CA LEU A 82 11.79 -31.70 -26.98
C LEU A 82 11.38 -33.13 -26.55
N ASP A 83 10.42 -33.25 -25.63
CA ASP A 83 9.89 -34.53 -25.16
C ASP A 83 8.38 -34.43 -24.92
N ALA A 84 7.61 -34.77 -25.96
CA ALA A 84 6.15 -34.69 -26.00
C ALA A 84 5.46 -35.86 -25.28
N SER A 85 6.00 -36.29 -24.13
CA SER A 85 5.34 -37.29 -23.29
C SER A 85 4.10 -36.68 -22.59
N ILE A 86 3.10 -37.52 -22.33
CA ILE A 86 1.89 -37.13 -21.57
C ILE A 86 2.28 -36.56 -20.20
N ASN A 87 3.31 -37.12 -19.57
CA ASN A 87 3.80 -36.65 -18.28
C ASN A 87 4.35 -35.22 -18.39
N THR A 88 5.16 -34.92 -19.41
CA THR A 88 5.71 -33.58 -19.66
C THR A 88 4.59 -32.54 -19.85
N TYR A 89 3.52 -32.91 -20.55
CA TYR A 89 2.36 -32.05 -20.76
C TYR A 89 1.58 -31.77 -19.47
N VAL A 90 1.36 -32.79 -18.63
CA VAL A 90 0.70 -32.61 -17.32
C VAL A 90 1.52 -31.70 -16.41
N TYR A 91 2.86 -31.82 -16.42
CA TYR A 91 3.74 -30.91 -15.67
C TYR A 91 3.68 -29.47 -16.16
N PHE A 92 3.65 -29.27 -17.48
CA PHE A 92 3.49 -27.94 -18.06
C PHE A 92 2.20 -27.28 -17.57
N LEU A 93 1.06 -27.98 -17.64
CA LEU A 93 -0.22 -27.46 -17.16
C LEU A 93 -0.22 -27.15 -15.67
N ALA A 94 0.42 -28.00 -14.85
CA ALA A 94 0.52 -27.77 -13.40
C ALA A 94 1.34 -26.51 -13.07
N VAL A 95 2.49 -26.31 -13.74
CA VAL A 95 3.34 -25.14 -13.52
C VAL A 95 2.68 -23.87 -14.01
N VAL A 96 2.07 -23.88 -15.20
CA VAL A 96 1.32 -22.72 -15.72
C VAL A 96 0.16 -22.36 -14.79
N SER A 97 -0.59 -23.35 -14.30
CA SER A 97 -1.71 -23.12 -13.36
C SER A 97 -1.23 -22.53 -12.04
N LEU A 98 -0.11 -23.01 -11.50
CA LEU A 98 0.49 -22.48 -10.27
C LEU A 98 0.98 -21.03 -10.47
N CYS A 99 1.64 -20.73 -11.59
CA CYS A 99 2.07 -19.37 -11.94
C CYS A 99 0.86 -18.43 -12.06
N LEU A 100 -0.19 -18.82 -12.78
CA LEU A 100 -1.42 -18.02 -12.92
C LEU A 100 -2.10 -17.77 -11.58
N PHE A 101 -2.20 -18.79 -10.73
CA PHE A 101 -2.76 -18.66 -9.38
C PHE A 101 -1.95 -17.67 -8.53
N ALA A 102 -0.62 -17.78 -8.57
CA ALA A 102 0.25 -16.90 -7.81
C ALA A 102 0.28 -15.46 -8.35
N VAL A 103 0.19 -15.25 -9.68
CA VAL A 103 -0.04 -13.91 -10.27
C VAL A 103 -1.36 -13.33 -9.74
N LYS A 104 -2.44 -14.13 -9.76
CA LYS A 104 -3.75 -13.69 -9.27
C LYS A 104 -3.72 -13.38 -7.78
N ALA A 105 -3.07 -14.20 -6.97
CA ALA A 105 -2.93 -13.98 -5.53
C ALA A 105 -2.11 -12.72 -5.23
N ALA A 106 -0.97 -12.52 -5.92
CA ALA A 106 -0.15 -11.32 -5.80
C ALA A 106 -0.92 -10.06 -6.27
N HIS A 107 -1.67 -10.16 -7.35
CA HIS A 107 -2.51 -9.07 -7.85
C HIS A 107 -3.65 -8.75 -6.87
N VAL A 108 -4.35 -9.75 -6.33
CA VAL A 108 -5.39 -9.55 -5.32
C VAL A 108 -4.79 -8.92 -4.06
N GLN A 109 -3.61 -9.33 -3.60
CA GLN A 109 -2.94 -8.68 -2.48
C GLN A 109 -2.52 -7.24 -2.79
N PHE A 110 -1.99 -6.98 -3.98
CA PHE A 110 -1.59 -5.65 -4.41
C PHE A 110 -2.80 -4.72 -4.54
N VAL A 111 -3.88 -5.20 -5.16
CA VAL A 111 -5.16 -4.50 -5.28
C VAL A 111 -5.77 -4.32 -3.90
N MET A 112 -5.82 -5.33 -3.04
CA MET A 112 -6.34 -5.21 -1.67
C MET A 112 -5.51 -4.28 -0.78
N HIS A 113 -4.20 -4.12 -1.02
CA HIS A 113 -3.38 -3.12 -0.32
C HIS A 113 -3.46 -1.72 -0.96
N SER A 114 -3.76 -1.63 -2.25
CA SER A 114 -4.04 -0.35 -2.93
C SER A 114 -5.47 0.13 -2.66
N PHE A 115 -6.37 -0.80 -2.37
CA PHE A 115 -7.74 -0.66 -1.88
C PHE A 115 -7.85 -1.00 -0.39
N GLU A 116 -6.74 -1.00 0.37
CA GLU A 116 -6.83 -0.58 1.76
C GLU A 116 -7.23 0.90 1.64
N LEU A 117 -8.54 1.11 1.46
CA LEU A 117 -9.28 2.24 1.96
C LEU A 117 -8.58 2.57 3.27
N SER A 118 -7.69 3.57 3.22
CA SER A 118 -7.09 4.14 4.41
C SER A 118 -8.26 4.28 5.37
N PRO A 119 -8.26 3.50 6.48
CA PRO A 119 -9.47 3.09 7.19
C PRO A 119 -10.32 4.33 7.34
N ALA A 120 -11.45 4.40 6.60
CA ALA A 120 -12.20 5.62 6.29
C ALA A 120 -11.88 6.67 7.34
N SER A 121 -10.89 7.54 7.05
CA SER A 121 -10.12 8.24 8.08
C SER A 121 -11.09 8.82 9.08
N SER A 122 -11.15 8.25 10.29
CA SER A 122 -12.24 8.52 11.22
C SER A 122 -12.38 10.03 11.33
N ARG A 123 -13.51 10.53 10.82
CA ARG A 123 -13.78 11.96 10.78
C ARG A 123 -14.40 12.34 12.11
N TYR A 124 -13.72 13.22 12.81
CA TYR A 124 -14.17 13.76 14.08
C TYR A 124 -14.86 15.08 13.81
N GLN A 125 -16.11 15.20 14.21
CA GLN A 125 -16.84 16.47 14.18
C GLN A 125 -16.39 17.31 15.37
N LEU A 126 -15.95 18.53 15.08
CA LEU A 126 -15.46 19.48 16.06
C LEU A 126 -15.61 20.88 15.49
N ASP A 127 -15.81 21.88 16.35
CA ASP A 127 -15.88 23.30 15.99
C ASP A 127 -14.62 24.00 16.51
N LEU A 128 -13.58 24.02 15.68
CA LEU A 128 -12.30 24.64 16.04
C LEU A 128 -12.00 25.85 15.17
N ASN A 129 -11.60 26.94 15.81
CA ASN A 129 -11.14 28.12 15.09
C ASN A 129 -9.80 27.82 14.41
N CYS A 130 -9.66 28.22 13.16
CA CYS A 130 -8.41 28.18 12.44
C CYS A 130 -8.20 29.48 11.65
N SER A 131 -6.94 29.75 11.33
CA SER A 131 -6.58 30.79 10.37
C SER A 131 -5.94 30.18 9.15
N ILE A 132 -6.30 30.68 7.98
CA ILE A 132 -5.77 30.28 6.69
C ILE A 132 -4.89 31.41 6.19
N LYS A 133 -3.66 31.09 5.78
CA LYS A 133 -2.84 32.00 4.98
C LYS A 133 -2.77 31.49 3.56
N ASP A 134 -3.29 32.30 2.64
CA ASP A 134 -3.07 32.08 1.22
C ASP A 134 -1.66 32.54 0.86
N GLY A 135 -0.86 31.62 0.29
CA GLY A 135 0.54 31.87 -0.06
C GLY A 135 0.74 32.98 -1.10
N LEU A 136 -0.32 33.33 -1.86
CA LEU A 136 -0.27 34.38 -2.87
C LEU A 136 -0.65 35.76 -2.33
N ALA A 137 -1.66 35.82 -1.46
CA ALA A 137 -2.23 37.10 -1.02
C ALA A 137 -1.69 37.59 0.34
N ASN A 138 -0.97 36.73 1.07
CA ASN A 138 -0.54 36.98 2.46
C ASN A 138 -1.70 37.42 3.39
N GLN A 139 -2.94 37.12 2.97
CA GLN A 139 -4.15 37.45 3.69
C GLN A 139 -4.39 36.38 4.75
N HIS A 140 -4.80 36.84 5.91
CA HIS A 140 -5.22 36.01 7.02
C HIS A 140 -6.74 35.88 6.99
N ILE A 141 -7.20 34.66 6.77
CA ILE A 141 -8.62 34.33 6.70
C ILE A 141 -9.00 33.57 7.96
N ASN A 142 -9.97 34.08 8.69
CA ASN A 142 -10.53 33.34 9.83
C ASN A 142 -11.54 32.32 9.30
N ALA A 143 -11.42 31.08 9.78
CA ALA A 143 -12.27 29.98 9.39
C ALA A 143 -12.53 29.06 10.59
N LYS A 144 -13.49 28.15 10.41
CA LYS A 144 -13.81 27.10 11.39
C LYS A 144 -13.61 25.74 10.77
N ILE A 145 -12.96 24.84 11.49
CA ILE A 145 -12.93 23.43 11.15
C ILE A 145 -14.24 22.82 11.64
N ILE A 146 -14.96 22.13 10.77
CA ILE A 146 -16.23 21.42 11.04
C ILE A 146 -15.95 19.94 11.30
N ASP A 147 -15.06 19.36 10.50
CA ASP A 147 -14.57 18.01 10.73
C ASP A 147 -13.08 17.89 10.43
N ILE A 148 -12.42 16.96 11.10
CA ILE A 148 -11.01 16.66 10.87
C ILE A 148 -10.77 15.16 10.90
N SER A 149 -9.74 14.75 10.17
CA SER A 149 -9.21 13.39 10.13
C SER A 149 -7.70 13.46 9.98
N ASN A 150 -7.01 12.32 10.01
CA ASN A 150 -5.57 12.29 9.83
C ASN A 150 -5.10 12.65 8.40
N THR A 151 -5.99 12.68 7.41
CA THR A 151 -5.66 13.02 6.00
C THR A 151 -6.13 14.40 5.56
N GLY A 152 -6.99 15.06 6.33
CA GLY A 152 -7.59 16.33 5.94
C GLY A 152 -8.73 16.77 6.83
N CYS A 153 -9.34 17.90 6.49
CA CYS A 153 -10.43 18.53 7.23
C CYS A 153 -11.50 19.11 6.29
N LEU A 154 -12.69 19.36 6.85
CA LEU A 154 -13.70 20.23 6.28
C LEU A 154 -13.69 21.55 7.04
N ILE A 155 -13.58 22.65 6.32
CA ILE A 155 -13.61 23.99 6.91
C ILE A 155 -14.83 24.77 6.41
N ASP A 156 -15.28 25.72 7.23
CA ASP A 156 -16.25 26.77 6.90
C ASP A 156 -15.55 28.12 6.91
N CYS A 157 -15.69 28.87 5.82
CA CYS A 157 -14.96 30.10 5.55
C CYS A 157 -15.79 31.04 4.65
N ASP A 158 -15.89 32.31 5.05
CA ASP A 158 -16.66 33.32 4.30
C ASP A 158 -15.95 33.80 3.03
N GLN A 159 -14.65 33.53 2.90
CA GLN A 159 -13.85 33.92 1.74
C GLN A 159 -13.70 32.75 0.76
N SER A 160 -13.78 33.09 -0.52
CA SER A 160 -13.67 32.10 -1.59
C SER A 160 -12.25 31.55 -1.70
N LEU A 161 -12.12 30.23 -1.67
CA LEU A 161 -10.85 29.54 -1.89
C LEU A 161 -10.83 28.84 -3.24
N ASN A 162 -9.71 28.97 -3.95
CA ASN A 162 -9.54 28.35 -5.27
C ASN A 162 -9.31 26.84 -5.14
N PRO A 163 -10.08 25.99 -5.85
CA PRO A 163 -9.81 24.56 -5.91
C PRO A 163 -8.39 24.27 -6.42
N GLY A 164 -7.70 23.33 -5.78
CA GLY A 164 -6.32 22.97 -6.08
C GLY A 164 -5.26 23.85 -5.42
N ALA A 165 -5.62 25.01 -4.87
CA ALA A 165 -4.68 25.87 -4.16
C ALA A 165 -4.16 25.20 -2.89
N VAL A 166 -2.88 25.44 -2.58
CA VAL A 166 -2.25 25.01 -1.33
C VAL A 166 -2.20 26.20 -0.38
N VAL A 167 -2.81 26.04 0.79
CA VAL A 167 -2.91 27.05 1.83
C VAL A 167 -2.21 26.58 3.10
N TYR A 168 -1.79 27.53 3.93
CA TYR A 168 -1.29 27.24 5.26
C TYR A 168 -2.42 27.37 6.28
N LEU A 169 -2.74 26.29 6.97
CA LEU A 169 -3.69 26.24 8.06
C LEU A 169 -2.96 26.35 9.39
N ASN A 170 -3.48 27.20 10.26
CA ASN A 170 -3.07 27.30 11.63
C ASN A 170 -4.27 27.03 12.54
N ILE A 171 -4.31 25.83 13.12
CA ILE A 171 -5.39 25.35 13.98
C ILE A 171 -5.10 25.84 15.39
N LEU A 172 -6.00 26.65 15.95
CA LEU A 172 -5.83 27.24 17.27
C LEU A 172 -6.38 26.29 18.32
N LEU A 173 -5.50 25.85 19.23
CA LEU A 173 -5.84 25.08 20.43
C LEU A 173 -5.68 26.00 21.65
N LYS A 174 -6.19 25.61 22.83
CA LYS A 174 -6.16 26.48 24.03
C LYS A 174 -4.75 26.94 24.42
N THR A 175 -3.76 26.06 24.32
CA THR A 175 -2.39 26.31 24.80
C THR A 175 -1.34 26.33 23.68
N ARG A 176 -1.74 26.03 22.45
CA ARG A 176 -0.81 25.80 21.33
C ARG A 176 -1.51 25.97 20.00
N GLU A 177 -0.72 25.89 18.94
CA GLU A 177 -1.21 25.97 17.57
C GLU A 177 -0.61 24.82 16.75
N VAL A 178 -1.42 24.23 15.88
CA VAL A 178 -1.00 23.21 14.92
C VAL A 178 -0.91 23.84 13.55
N ARG A 179 0.31 23.93 13.01
CA ARG A 179 0.59 24.48 11.69
C ARG A 179 0.71 23.37 10.67
N THR A 180 -0.11 23.42 9.63
CA THR A 180 -0.14 22.44 8.55
C THR A 180 -0.37 23.14 7.21
N SER A 181 0.07 22.55 6.11
CA SER A 181 -0.33 22.96 4.77
C SER A 181 -1.36 21.99 4.23
N ALA A 182 -2.37 22.54 3.56
CA ALA A 182 -3.47 21.76 3.01
C ALA A 182 -3.83 22.22 1.60
N ARG A 183 -4.25 21.29 0.75
CA ARG A 183 -4.75 21.55 -0.59
C ARG A 183 -6.27 21.56 -0.59
N VAL A 184 -6.87 22.57 -1.20
CA VAL A 184 -8.32 22.61 -1.44
C VAL A 184 -8.66 21.55 -2.48
N ILE A 185 -9.42 20.52 -2.10
CA ILE A 185 -9.79 19.40 -2.99
C ILE A 185 -11.20 19.53 -3.55
N ARG A 186 -12.10 20.17 -2.80
CA ARG A 186 -13.49 20.38 -3.21
C ARG A 186 -14.13 21.52 -2.44
N GLN A 187 -15.13 22.14 -3.04
CA GLN A 187 -16.10 22.99 -2.36
C GLN A 187 -17.37 22.16 -2.14
N SER A 188 -17.83 22.07 -0.90
CA SER A 188 -19.00 21.27 -0.51
C SER A 188 -20.30 22.09 -0.55
N ASN A 189 -20.24 23.35 -0.14
CA ASN A 189 -21.34 24.32 -0.19
C ASN A 189 -20.76 25.73 -0.38
N LYS A 190 -21.57 26.79 -0.23
CA LYS A 190 -21.13 28.18 -0.48
C LYS A 190 -19.86 28.57 0.30
N ASN A 191 -19.74 28.15 1.56
CA ASN A 191 -18.66 28.55 2.47
C ASN A 191 -17.76 27.37 2.91
N GLY A 192 -18.11 26.15 2.52
CA GLY A 192 -17.54 24.91 3.03
C GLY A 192 -16.54 24.30 2.06
N TYR A 193 -15.30 24.10 2.53
CA TYR A 193 -14.20 23.60 1.70
C TYR A 193 -13.59 22.34 2.30
N GLY A 194 -13.53 21.28 1.48
CA GLY A 194 -12.78 20.08 1.80
C GLY A 194 -11.30 20.30 1.50
N MET A 195 -10.45 20.01 2.48
CA MET A 195 -9.02 20.20 2.40
C MET A 195 -8.27 18.89 2.70
N GLN A 196 -7.24 18.60 1.90
CA GLN A 196 -6.34 17.48 2.11
C GLN A 196 -5.01 17.97 2.66
N PHE A 197 -4.53 17.40 3.75
CA PHE A 197 -3.24 17.77 4.31
C PHE A 197 -2.10 17.32 3.39
N VAL A 198 -1.15 18.23 3.13
CA VAL A 198 0.02 18.00 2.28
C VAL A 198 1.34 18.15 3.05
N GLY A 199 1.33 18.82 4.20
CA GLY A 199 2.51 18.98 5.04
C GLY A 199 2.16 19.33 6.49
N LEU A 200 3.03 18.96 7.41
CA LEU A 200 2.91 19.22 8.84
C LEU A 200 4.17 19.91 9.33
N ASP A 201 4.04 20.88 10.23
CA ASP A 201 5.20 21.45 10.90
C ASP A 201 5.83 20.41 11.84
N ARG A 202 6.92 19.80 11.36
CA ARG A 202 7.64 18.74 12.05
C ARG A 202 8.42 19.20 13.28
N ARG A 203 8.50 20.51 13.54
CA ARG A 203 9.15 21.01 14.76
C ARG A 203 8.39 20.62 16.03
N LYS A 204 7.07 20.45 15.93
CA LYS A 204 6.20 20.06 17.05
C LYS A 204 5.64 18.64 16.92
N TYR A 205 5.44 18.15 15.70
CA TYR A 205 4.74 16.88 15.45
C TYR A 205 5.47 15.99 14.45
N ASN A 206 5.77 14.75 14.85
CA ASN A 206 6.37 13.77 13.93
C ASN A 206 5.36 13.22 12.91
N THR A 207 4.11 13.06 13.34
CA THR A 207 3.03 12.51 12.50
C THR A 207 1.73 13.31 12.68
N PHE A 208 0.83 13.21 11.68
CA PHE A 208 -0.52 13.79 11.79
C PHE A 208 -1.37 13.10 12.85
N ASP A 209 -1.12 11.82 13.13
CA ASP A 209 -1.85 11.10 14.19
C ASP A 209 -1.52 11.70 15.57
N ASP A 210 -0.28 12.14 15.79
CA ASP A 210 0.12 12.82 17.03
C ASP A 210 -0.54 14.20 17.14
N ALA A 211 -0.53 14.97 16.05
CA ALA A 211 -1.22 16.26 16.00
C ALA A 211 -2.74 16.10 16.21
N LEU A 212 -3.35 15.08 15.60
CA LEU A 212 -4.78 14.81 15.72
C LEU A 212 -5.16 14.42 17.15
N LYS A 213 -4.37 13.59 17.84
CA LYS A 213 -4.62 13.28 19.26
C LYS A 213 -4.65 14.55 20.10
N ASP A 214 -3.69 15.44 19.89
CA ASP A 214 -3.62 16.70 20.61
C ASP A 214 -4.81 17.61 20.34
N ILE A 215 -5.26 17.67 19.08
CA ILE A 215 -6.47 18.39 18.67
C ILE A 215 -7.69 17.83 19.39
N LEU A 216 -7.84 16.50 19.41
CA LEU A 216 -9.00 15.81 19.99
C LEU A 216 -9.07 15.91 21.51
N ILE A 217 -7.91 15.97 22.18
CA ILE A 217 -7.81 16.21 23.62
C ILE A 217 -8.26 17.64 23.94
N ASP A 218 -7.79 18.64 23.16
CA ASP A 218 -8.13 20.04 23.40
C ASP A 218 -9.60 20.36 23.14
N SER A 219 -10.18 19.73 22.12
CA SER A 219 -11.61 19.81 21.78
C SER A 219 -12.52 19.04 22.75
N GLY A 220 -11.96 18.29 23.71
CA GLY A 220 -12.72 17.50 24.68
C GLY A 220 -13.45 16.30 24.07
N THR A 221 -13.08 15.88 22.85
CA THR A 221 -13.75 14.80 22.10
C THR A 221 -13.25 13.41 22.53
N ILE A 222 -12.08 13.34 23.16
CA ILE A 222 -11.60 12.13 23.84
C ILE A 222 -11.59 12.42 25.35
N PRO A 223 -12.31 11.65 26.18
CA PRO A 223 -12.18 11.78 27.63
C PRO A 223 -10.75 11.41 28.03
N PHE A 224 -10.12 12.24 28.87
CA PHE A 224 -8.92 11.83 29.60
C PHE A 224 -9.23 10.50 30.29
N ALA A 225 -8.56 9.43 29.88
CA ALA A 225 -8.40 8.30 30.78
C ALA A 225 -7.47 8.81 31.89
N ALA A 226 -8.08 9.21 33.01
CA ALA A 226 -7.38 9.58 34.24
C ALA A 226 -6.57 8.40 34.78
#